data_AF-A0A0A9W8X8-F1
#
_entry.id   AF-A0A0A9W8X8-F1
#
_cell.length_a   1.000
_cell.length_b   1.000
_cell.length_c   1.000
_cell.angle_alpha   90.00
_cell.angle_beta   90.00
_cell.angle_gamma   90.00
#
_symmetry.space_group_name_H-M   'P 1'
#
loop_
_entity.id
_entity.type
_entity.pdbx_description
1 polymer ?
#
loop_
_entity_poly.entity_id
_entity_poly.type
_entity_poly.pdbx_seq_one_letter_code
_entity_poly.pdbx_strand_id
1 'polypeptide(L)'
;ERELLKQAVLHRKSILLNKRTDAVSVSAKNRCWEELTNELNSRPNGIKRTTAQLKKCWDNIKSRRKHELSSEKRERMKTGGGPYTSTTREDPELDSIGVDIELK
;
A
#
# COMPACT_ATOMS: atom_id res chain seq x y z
N GLU A 1 -1.58 -1.91 13.76
CA GLU A 1 -1.23 -0.54 13.28
C GLU A 1 -1.05 -0.45 11.76
N ARG A 2 -0.15 -1.23 11.11
CA ARG A 2 -0.02 -1.23 9.63
C ARG A 2 -1.32 -1.59 8.91
N GLU A 3 -2.07 -2.53 9.46
CA GLU A 3 -3.40 -2.91 8.96
C GLU A 3 -4.42 -1.77 9.08
N LEU A 4 -4.40 -1.02 10.18
CA LEU A 4 -5.29 0.14 10.36
C LEU A 4 -4.98 1.23 9.34
N LEU A 5 -3.69 1.50 9.09
CA LEU A 5 -3.29 2.41 8.03
C LEU A 5 -3.78 1.94 6.66
N LYS A 6 -3.59 0.64 6.34
CA LYS A 6 -4.06 0.05 5.09
C LYS A 6 -5.57 0.27 4.91
N GLN A 7 -6.37 -0.13 5.90
CA GLN A 7 -7.83 0.02 5.87
C GLN A 7 -8.25 1.49 5.73
N ALA A 8 -7.63 2.40 6.48
CA ALA A 8 -7.95 3.83 6.42
C ALA A 8 -7.62 4.45 5.05
N VAL A 9 -6.56 3.99 4.39
CA VAL A 9 -6.18 4.44 3.04
C VAL A 9 -7.13 3.86 1.99
N LEU A 10 -7.46 2.56 2.09
CA LEU A 10 -8.37 1.89 1.18
C LEU A 10 -9.79 2.46 1.24
N HIS A 11 -10.27 2.80 2.43
CA HIS A 11 -11.55 3.49 2.62
C HIS A 11 -11.60 4.84 1.88
N ARG A 12 -10.44 5.51 1.76
CA ARG A 12 -10.28 6.81 1.09
C ARG A 12 -9.62 6.69 -0.29
N LYS A 13 -9.71 5.52 -0.93
CA LYS A 13 -9.02 5.21 -2.19
C LYS A 13 -9.32 6.20 -3.33
N SER A 14 -10.55 6.71 -3.41
CA SER A 14 -10.99 7.64 -4.47
C SER A 14 -10.22 8.97 -4.46
N ILE A 15 -9.68 9.36 -3.30
CA ILE A 15 -8.89 10.58 -3.12
C ILE A 15 -7.39 10.22 -3.11
N LEU A 16 -6.99 9.30 -2.23
CA LEU A 16 -5.58 9.00 -1.96
C LEU A 16 -4.89 8.22 -3.08
N LEU A 17 -5.63 7.32 -3.75
CA LEU A 17 -5.11 6.49 -4.85
C LEU A 17 -5.52 7.03 -6.22
N ASN A 18 -6.07 8.23 -6.26
CA ASN A 18 -6.40 8.90 -7.50
C ASN A 18 -5.12 9.16 -8.31
N LYS A 19 -5.11 8.78 -9.59
CA LYS A 19 -3.96 9.00 -10.50
C LYS A 19 -3.81 10.45 -10.95
N ARG A 20 -4.83 11.31 -10.74
CA ARG A 20 -4.82 12.72 -11.12
C ARG A 20 -3.79 13.52 -10.31
N THR A 21 -3.07 14.41 -10.99
CA THR A 21 -1.90 15.14 -10.45
C THR A 21 -2.05 16.66 -10.48
N ASP A 22 -3.24 17.18 -10.79
CA ASP A 22 -3.51 18.62 -10.75
C ASP A 22 -3.43 19.18 -9.31
N ALA A 23 -3.24 20.49 -9.20
CA ALA A 23 -3.08 21.17 -7.92
C ALA A 23 -4.24 20.92 -6.93
N VAL A 24 -5.48 20.82 -7.43
CA VAL A 24 -6.66 20.56 -6.59
C VAL A 24 -6.60 19.13 -6.03
N SER A 25 -6.29 18.14 -6.87
CA SER A 25 -6.09 16.76 -6.43
C SER A 25 -4.92 16.60 -5.46
N VAL A 26 -3.81 17.30 -5.67
CA VAL A 26 -2.66 17.26 -4.76
C VAL A 26 -3.05 17.83 -3.39
N SER A 27 -3.73 18.97 -3.37
CA SER A 27 -4.22 19.60 -2.14
C SER A 27 -5.22 18.70 -1.40
N ALA A 28 -6.18 18.11 -2.13
CA ALA A 28 -7.15 17.17 -1.56
C ALA A 28 -6.49 15.93 -0.94
N LYS A 29 -5.47 15.36 -1.62
CA LYS A 29 -4.68 14.25 -1.07
C LYS A 29 -3.93 14.66 0.20
N ASN A 30 -3.30 15.83 0.21
CA ASN A 30 -2.56 16.31 1.39
C ASN A 30 -3.47 16.49 2.60
N ARG A 31 -4.61 17.17 2.42
CA ARG A 31 -5.62 17.32 3.47
C ARG A 31 -6.11 15.97 3.98
N CYS A 32 -6.44 15.06 3.06
CA CYS A 32 -6.90 13.72 3.41
C CYS A 32 -5.85 12.93 4.23
N TRP A 33 -4.57 13.10 3.92
CA TRP A 33 -3.48 12.49 4.68
C TRP A 33 -3.33 13.09 6.07
N GLU A 34 -3.50 14.41 6.22
CA GLU A 34 -3.47 15.09 7.52
C GLU A 34 -4.63 14.66 8.42
N GLU A 35 -5.84 14.60 7.87
CA GLU A 35 -7.03 14.10 8.57
C GLU A 35 -6.83 12.66 9.06
N LEU A 36 -6.32 11.78 8.18
CA LEU A 36 -5.99 10.39 8.53
C LEU A 36 -4.90 10.32 9.62
N THR A 37 -3.90 11.21 9.56
CA THR A 37 -2.83 11.29 10.56
C THR A 37 -3.40 11.66 11.91
N ASN A 38 -4.28 12.66 11.96
CA ASN A 38 -4.95 13.09 13.19
C ASN A 38 -5.85 12.00 13.76
N GLU A 39 -6.61 11.29 12.91
CA GLU A 39 -7.46 10.16 13.33
C GLU A 39 -6.63 9.00 13.92
N LEU A 40 -5.51 8.65 13.29
CA LEU A 40 -4.65 7.58 13.81
C LEU A 40 -3.93 7.99 15.09
N ASN A 41 -3.52 9.25 15.19
CA ASN A 41 -2.85 9.79 16.36
C ASN A 41 -3.81 10.01 17.53
N SER A 42 -5.09 10.29 17.31
CA SER A 42 -6.05 10.52 18.40
C SER A 42 -6.45 9.23 19.13
N ARG A 43 -6.15 8.05 18.57
CA ARG A 43 -6.45 6.76 19.19
C ARG A 43 -5.64 6.55 20.48
N PRO A 44 -6.28 6.07 21.56
CA PRO A 44 -5.57 5.70 22.78
C PRO A 44 -4.57 4.57 22.49
N ASN A 45 -3.39 4.64 23.10
CA ASN A 45 -2.27 3.70 22.88
C ASN A 45 -1.67 3.70 21.45
N GLY A 46 -2.02 4.67 20.61
CA GLY A 46 -1.42 4.86 19.29
C GLY A 46 -0.04 5.51 19.35
N ILE A 47 0.89 5.05 18.50
CA ILE A 47 2.17 5.73 18.29
C ILE A 47 1.88 7.00 17.48
N LYS A 48 2.26 8.16 18.03
CA LYS A 48 2.14 9.44 17.32
C LYS A 48 3.07 9.44 16.12
N ARG A 49 2.52 9.62 14.92
CA ARG A 49 3.27 9.71 13.67
C ARG A 49 2.97 11.00 12.93
N THR A 50 3.96 11.49 12.21
CA THR A 50 3.76 12.58 11.26
C THR A 50 3.15 12.07 9.97
N THR A 51 2.52 12.97 9.22
CA THR A 51 1.97 12.68 7.89
C THR A 51 3.02 12.06 6.96
N ALA A 52 4.26 12.55 7.04
CA ALA A 52 5.38 12.02 6.25
C ALA A 52 5.72 10.57 6.63
N GLN A 53 5.71 10.23 7.93
CA GLN A 53 5.94 8.87 8.38
C GLN A 53 4.83 7.92 7.92
N LEU A 54 3.56 8.35 7.94
CA LEU A 54 2.44 7.53 7.47
C LEU A 54 2.47 7.32 5.96
N LYS A 55 2.77 8.36 5.18
CA LYS A 55 3.02 8.24 3.73
C LYS A 55 4.14 7.23 3.45
N LYS A 56 5.26 7.33 4.18
CA LYS A 56 6.36 6.37 4.06
C LYS A 56 5.96 4.95 4.45
N CYS A 57 5.16 4.78 5.50
CA CYS A 57 4.63 3.47 5.88
C CYS A 57 3.76 2.88 4.77
N TRP A 58 2.91 3.68 4.14
CA TRP A 58 2.09 3.25 3.00
C TRP A 58 2.95 2.83 1.79
N ASP A 59 3.99 3.60 1.47
CA ASP A 59 4.93 3.21 0.42
C ASP A 59 5.66 1.91 0.73
N ASN A 60 6.04 1.70 1.99
CA ASN A 60 6.65 0.45 2.43
C ASN A 60 5.66 -0.73 2.34
N ILE A 61 4.36 -0.54 2.57
CA ILE A 61 3.33 -1.57 2.39
C ILE A 61 3.25 -1.97 0.92
N LYS A 62 3.12 -1.01 0.00
CA LYS A 62 3.11 -1.27 -1.46
C LYS A 62 4.39 -1.95 -1.92
N SER A 63 5.54 -1.45 -1.46
CA SER A 63 6.85 -1.99 -1.84
C SER A 63 7.05 -3.43 -1.37
N ARG A 64 6.60 -3.76 -0.16
CA ARG A 64 6.64 -5.13 0.36
C ARG A 64 5.76 -6.05 -0.49
N ARG A 65 4.54 -5.62 -0.81
CA ARG A 65 3.65 -6.40 -1.68
C ARG A 65 4.24 -6.62 -3.06
N LYS A 66 4.84 -5.59 -3.67
CA LYS A 66 5.56 -5.70 -4.94
C LYS A 66 6.66 -6.77 -4.87
N HIS A 67 7.44 -6.75 -3.80
CA HIS A 67 8.53 -7.70 -3.60
C HIS A 67 8.03 -9.14 -3.50
N GLU A 68 6.99 -9.38 -2.70
CA GLU A 68 6.33 -10.68 -2.55
C GLU A 68 5.86 -11.23 -3.91
N LEU A 69 5.10 -10.43 -4.67
CA LEU A 69 4.62 -10.82 -6.01
C LEU A 69 5.78 -11.09 -6.99
N SER A 70 6.84 -10.27 -6.93
CA SER A 70 8.02 -10.47 -7.79
C SER A 70 8.81 -11.73 -7.45
N SER A 71 8.88 -12.07 -6.16
CA SER A 71 9.54 -13.27 -5.66
C SER A 71 8.77 -14.50 -6.09
N GLU A 72 7.45 -14.50 -5.88
CA GLU A 72 6.55 -15.56 -6.33
C GLU A 72 6.64 -15.80 -7.84
N LYS A 73 6.59 -14.73 -8.65
CA LYS A 73 6.76 -14.84 -10.10
C LYS A 73 8.11 -15.47 -10.46
N ARG A 74 9.19 -15.11 -9.77
CA ARG A 74 10.52 -15.67 -10.00
C ARG A 74 10.58 -17.16 -9.65
N GLU A 75 10.04 -17.55 -8.50
CA GLU A 75 10.03 -18.95 -8.07
C GLU A 75 9.18 -19.81 -9.02
N ARG A 76 8.02 -19.30 -9.49
CA ARG A 76 7.20 -19.98 -10.50
C ARG A 76 7.95 -20.21 -11.83
N MET A 77 8.87 -19.33 -12.20
CA MET A 77 9.65 -19.44 -13.45
C MET A 77 10.90 -20.33 -13.30
N LYS A 78 11.32 -20.67 -12.07
CA LYS A 78 12.46 -21.54 -11.79
C LYS A 78 12.12 -23.03 -11.81
N THR A 79 10.84 -23.41 -11.78
CA THR A 79 10.47 -24.82 -11.72
C THR A 79 10.69 -25.48 -13.08
N GLY A 80 11.60 -26.46 -13.14
CA GLY A 80 11.86 -27.29 -14.32
C GLY A 80 10.80 -28.38 -14.56
N GLY A 81 9.51 -28.07 -14.37
CA GLY A 81 8.39 -29.00 -14.62
C GLY A 81 7.66 -29.57 -13.39
N GLY A 82 8.01 -29.17 -12.17
CA GLY A 82 7.31 -29.56 -10.93
C GLY A 82 6.23 -28.55 -10.49
N PRO A 83 5.20 -28.98 -9.74
CA PRO A 83 4.14 -28.09 -9.24
C PRO A 83 4.68 -27.09 -8.21
N TYR A 84 4.31 -25.82 -8.37
CA TYR A 84 4.64 -24.73 -7.45
C TYR A 84 3.62 -24.67 -6.30
N THR A 85 4.10 -24.57 -5.06
CA THR A 85 3.27 -24.26 -3.89
C THR A 85 3.50 -22.80 -3.49
N SER A 86 2.53 -21.93 -3.75
CA SER A 86 2.62 -20.52 -3.32
C SER A 86 2.47 -20.43 -1.80
N THR A 87 3.48 -19.92 -1.11
CA THR A 87 3.40 -19.57 0.32
C THR A 87 3.05 -18.10 0.55
N THR A 88 2.96 -17.29 -0.51
CA THR A 88 2.56 -15.88 -0.43
C THR A 88 1.10 -15.77 0.00
N ARG A 89 0.84 -14.97 1.04
CA ARG A 89 -0.53 -14.62 1.45
C ARG A 89 -1.19 -13.74 0.39
N GLU A 90 -2.38 -14.09 -0.06
CA GLU A 90 -3.15 -13.27 -0.99
C GLU A 90 -3.62 -11.96 -0.35
N ASP A 91 -3.53 -10.85 -1.09
CA ASP A 91 -4.02 -9.53 -0.68
C ASP A 91 -4.66 -8.80 -1.88
N PRO A 92 -5.88 -9.22 -2.27
CA PRO A 92 -6.53 -8.75 -3.49
C PRO A 92 -6.77 -7.24 -3.49
N GLU A 93 -6.91 -6.63 -2.31
CA GLU A 93 -7.10 -5.20 -2.16
C GLU A 93 -5.84 -4.41 -2.52
N LEU A 94 -4.64 -4.90 -2.15
CA LEU A 94 -3.38 -4.27 -2.55
C LEU A 94 -3.03 -4.58 -4.00
N ASP A 95 -3.35 -5.78 -4.46
CA ASP A 95 -3.06 -6.22 -5.83
C ASP A 95 -3.85 -5.39 -6.86
N SER A 96 -5.09 -5.02 -6.53
CA SER A 96 -5.95 -4.18 -7.38
C SER A 96 -5.48 -2.72 -7.51
N ILE A 97 -4.58 -2.22 -6.64
CA ILE A 97 -4.11 -0.82 -6.66
C ILE A 97 -3.16 -0.54 -7.84
N GLY A 98 -2.78 -1.57 -8.61
CA GLY A 98 -1.86 -1.41 -9.74
C GLY A 98 -0.44 -1.20 -9.23
N VAL A 99 0.07 -2.19 -8.51
CA VAL A 99 1.51 -2.28 -8.26
C VAL A 99 2.15 -2.69 -9.59
N ASP A 100 2.41 -1.74 -10.49
CA ASP A 100 3.04 -2.02 -11.78
C ASP A 100 4.37 -2.74 -11.53
N ILE A 101 4.39 -4.05 -11.77
CA ILE A 101 5.59 -4.86 -11.90
C ILE A 101 6.06 -4.66 -13.34
N GLU A 102 6.50 -3.43 -13.66
CA GLU A 102 7.37 -3.26 -14.82
C GLU A 102 8.70 -3.93 -14.49
N LEU A 103 8.88 -5.12 -15.07
CA LEU A 103 10.18 -5.72 -15.29
C LEU A 103 10.87 -4.86 -16.36
N LYS A 104 11.90 -4.13 -15.97
CA LYS A 104 12.96 -3.72 -16.89
C LYS A 104 14.06 -4.76 -16.84
#